data_AF-A0A1H3M3Y7-F1
#
_entry.id   AF-A0A1H3M3Y7-F1
#
_cell.length_a   1.000
_cell.length_b   1.000
_cell.length_c   1.000
_cell.angle_alpha   90.00
_cell.angle_beta   90.00
_cell.angle_gamma   90.00
#
_symmetry.space_group_name_H-M   'P 1'
#
loop_
_entity.id
_entity.type
_entity.pdbx_description
1 polymer ?
#
loop_
_entity_poly.entity_id
_entity_poly.type
_entity_poly.pdbx_seq_one_letter_code
_entity_poly.pdbx_strand_id
1 'polypeptide(L)' 'MTEPLLRVVRGNPDEFELAALTAVVAAAASTWAAVPREKPARTSWWGDRSMAVRRPLHPGEGAWRASALPR' A
#
# COMPACT_ATOMS: atom_id res chain seq x y z
N MET A 1 6.06 19.88 22.04
CA MET A 1 6.57 20.78 20.98
C MET A 1 6.14 20.19 19.66
N THR A 2 5.56 20.97 18.75
CA THR A 2 5.12 20.50 17.43
C THR A 2 6.33 20.38 16.51
N GLU A 3 6.53 19.22 15.91
CA GLU A 3 7.62 18.99 14.96
C GLU A 3 7.22 19.50 13.56
N PRO A 4 8.08 20.25 12.86
CA PRO A 4 7.73 20.83 11.55
C PRO A 4 7.63 19.76 10.46
N LEU A 5 6.67 19.91 9.56
CA LEU A 5 6.42 18.97 8.46
C LEU A 5 7.53 18.99 7.39
N LEU A 6 8.15 20.16 7.16
CA LEU A 6 9.27 20.36 6.23
C LEU A 6 10.29 21.31 6.87
N ARG A 7 11.59 21.05 6.64
CA ARG A 7 12.70 21.90 7.07
C ARG A 7 13.70 22.09 5.93
N VAL A 8 13.96 23.35 5.56
CA VAL A 8 15.02 23.69 4.61
C VAL A 8 16.36 23.61 5.34
N VAL A 9 17.19 22.63 4.98
CA VAL A 9 18.53 22.43 5.59
C VAL A 9 19.60 23.22 4.85
N ARG A 10 19.40 23.50 3.57
CA ARG A 10 20.33 24.25 2.70
C ARG A 10 19.54 24.93 1.57
N GLY A 11 20.03 26.09 1.13
CA GLY A 11 19.40 26.90 0.07
C GLY A 11 18.52 28.01 0.63
N ASN A 12 18.08 28.92 -0.25
CA ASN A 12 17.14 29.98 0.09
C ASN A 12 16.04 29.99 -0.99
N PRO A 13 15.07 29.06 -0.91
CA PRO A 13 14.02 28.98 -1.91
C PRO A 13 13.18 30.26 -1.87
N ASP A 14 12.72 30.69 -3.04
CA ASP A 14 11.72 31.75 -3.09
C ASP A 14 10.34 31.23 -2.65
N GLU A 15 9.39 32.17 -2.54
CA GLU A 15 8.02 31.89 -2.12
C GLU A 15 7.28 30.95 -3.08
N PHE A 16 7.58 31.01 -4.38
CA PHE A 16 6.96 30.13 -5.37
C PHE A 16 7.52 28.71 -5.30
N GLU A 17 8.83 28.57 -5.12
CA GLU A 17 9.51 27.29 -4.97
C GLU A 17 9.05 26.56 -3.69
N LEU A 18 8.96 27.29 -2.57
CA LEU A 18 8.47 26.72 -1.31
C LEU A 18 6.99 26.31 -1.41
N ALA A 19 6.15 27.10 -2.07
CA ALA A 19 4.75 26.77 -2.31
C ALA A 19 4.61 25.53 -3.21
N ALA A 20 5.39 25.45 -4.30
CA ALA A 20 5.40 24.31 -5.20
C ALA A 20 5.79 23.01 -4.48
N LEU A 21 6.85 23.04 -3.67
CA LEU A 21 7.28 21.88 -2.89
C LEU A 21 6.19 21.44 -1.90
N THR A 22 5.57 22.39 -1.20
CA THR A 22 4.50 22.11 -0.24
C THR A 22 3.28 21.49 -0.92
N ALA A 23 2.89 22.00 -2.09
CA ALA A 23 1.78 21.46 -2.88
C ALA A 23 2.03 20.01 -3.31
N VAL A 24 3.25 19.69 -3.77
CA VAL A 24 3.63 18.31 -4.15
C VAL A 24 3.55 17.36 -2.95
N VAL A 25 4.08 17.77 -1.79
CA VAL A 25 4.05 16.95 -0.57
C VAL A 25 2.61 16.72 -0.10
N ALA A 26 1.76 17.75 -0.12
CA ALA A 26 0.35 17.64 0.23
C ALA A 26 -0.42 16.72 -0.73
N ALA A 27 -0.15 16.80 -2.03
CA ALA A 27 -0.75 15.92 -3.04
C ALA A 27 -0.32 14.45 -2.83
N ALA A 28 0.97 14.20 -2.59
CA ALA A 28 1.49 12.86 -2.32
C ALA A 28 0.85 12.24 -1.07
N ALA A 29 0.73 13.01 0.02
CA ALA A 29 0.09 12.56 1.25
C ALA A 29 -1.40 12.25 1.05
N SER A 30 -2.11 13.06 0.27
CA SER A 30 -3.53 12.85 -0.05
C SER A 30 -3.75 11.61 -0.90
N THR A 31 -2.82 11.30 -1.82
CA THR A 31 -2.90 10.12 -2.69
C THR A 31 -2.79 8.84 -1.86
N TRP A 32 -1.89 8.80 -0.86
CA TRP A 32 -1.73 7.64 0.02
C TRP A 32 -2.97 7.40 0.90
N ALA A 33 -3.63 8.47 1.35
CA ALA A 33 -4.82 8.38 2.19
C ALA A 33 -6.08 7.92 1.43
N ALA A 34 -6.11 8.14 0.11
CA ALA A 34 -7.27 7.86 -0.73
C ALA A 34 -7.34 6.42 -1.26
N VAL A 35 -6.27 5.62 -1.13
CA VAL A 35 -6.31 4.21 -1.53
C VAL A 35 -7.05 3.46 -0.42
N PRO A 36 -8.26 2.90 -0.67
CA PRO A 36 -8.86 1.96 0.26
C PRO A 36 -7.81 0.90 0.53
N ARG A 37 -7.59 0.52 1.79
CA ARG A 37 -6.65 -0.54 2.13
C ARG A 37 -7.21 -1.85 1.58
N GLU A 38 -7.03 -2.05 0.28
CA GLU A 38 -7.33 -3.29 -0.41
C GLU A 38 -6.52 -4.34 0.34
N LYS A 39 -7.19 -5.45 0.71
CA LYS A 39 -6.43 -6.56 1.28
C LYS A 39 -5.34 -6.88 0.26
N PRO A 40 -4.06 -6.92 0.67
CA PRO A 40 -2.98 -7.17 -0.27
C PRO A 40 -3.32 -8.43 -1.05
N ALA A 41 -3.33 -8.30 -2.38
CA ALA A 41 -3.60 -9.43 -3.27
C ALA A 41 -2.67 -10.58 -2.88
N ARG A 42 -3.22 -11.80 -2.81
CA ARG A 42 -2.41 -12.98 -2.47
C ARG A 42 -1.32 -13.16 -3.52
N THR A 43 -0.08 -13.00 -3.10
CA THR A 43 1.10 -13.11 -3.99
C THR A 43 1.53 -14.56 -4.23
N SER A 44 1.14 -15.48 -3.34
CA SER A 44 1.50 -16.90 -3.43
C SER A 44 0.47 -17.82 -2.75
N TRP A 45 0.43 -19.07 -3.21
CA TRP A 45 -0.28 -20.20 -2.57
C TRP A 45 0.65 -21.15 -1.82
N TRP A 46 1.97 -20.97 -1.97
CA TRP A 46 2.97 -21.73 -1.24
C TRP A 46 2.89 -21.45 0.26
N GLY A 47 2.87 -22.51 1.09
CA GLY A 47 2.80 -22.39 2.55
C GLY A 47 1.42 -22.07 3.12
N ASP A 48 0.36 -22.14 2.31
CA ASP A 48 -1.01 -21.97 2.80
C ASP A 48 -1.40 -23.13 3.73
N ARG A 49 -1.44 -22.86 5.04
CA ARG A 49 -1.80 -23.85 6.07
C ARG A 49 -3.18 -24.47 5.87
N SER A 50 -4.08 -23.82 5.14
CA SER A 50 -5.38 -24.42 4.83
C SER A 50 -5.27 -25.64 3.92
N MET A 51 -4.16 -25.81 3.17
CA MET A 51 -3.91 -27.02 2.37
C MET A 51 -3.54 -28.24 3.23
N ALA A 52 -3.03 -28.03 4.45
CA ALA A 52 -2.66 -29.11 5.37
C ALA A 52 -3.86 -29.75 6.08
N VAL A 53 -5.07 -29.18 5.91
CA VAL A 53 -6.30 -29.65 6.54
C VAL A 53 -7.43 -29.74 5.50
N ARG A 54 -8.40 -30.61 5.72
CA ARG A 54 -9.59 -30.66 4.86
C ARG A 54 -10.47 -29.44 5.14
N ARG A 55 -10.69 -28.58 4.14
CA ARG A 55 -11.56 -27.41 4.27
C ARG A 55 -12.45 -27.24 3.02
N PRO A 56 -13.67 -26.70 3.16
CA PRO A 56 -14.49 -26.30 2.02
C PRO A 56 -13.78 -25.25 1.15
N LEU A 57 -14.00 -25.31 -0.16
CA LEU A 57 -13.55 -24.28 -1.08
C LEU A 57 -14.37 -23.00 -0.86
N HIS A 58 -13.71 -21.87 -0.69
CA HIS A 58 -14.35 -20.56 -0.58
C HIS A 58 -14.14 -19.76 -1.88
N PRO A 59 -15.16 -19.06 -2.40
CA PRO A 59 -14.98 -18.17 -3.52
C PRO A 59 -14.07 -17.00 -3.12
N GLY A 60 -13.19 -16.59 -4.03
CA GLY A 60 -12.25 -15.51 -3.79
C GLY A 60 -11.26 -15.35 -4.93
N GLU A 61 -10.53 -14.25 -4.90
CA GLU A 61 -9.49 -13.96 -5.89
C GLU A 61 -8.45 -15.09 -5.91
N GLY A 62 -8.21 -15.65 -7.10
CA GLY A 62 -7.28 -16.77 -7.30
C GLY A 62 -7.74 -18.13 -6.78
N ALA A 63 -8.91 -18.24 -6.14
CA ALA A 63 -9.39 -19.49 -5.53
C ALA A 63 -9.62 -20.61 -6.55
N TRP A 64 -10.05 -20.28 -7.78
CA TRP A 64 -10.22 -21.26 -8.86
C TRP A 64 -8.88 -21.83 -9.36
N ARG A 65 -7.83 -20.98 -9.43
CA ARG A 65 -6.48 -21.47 -9.78
C ARG A 65 -5.91 -22.33 -8.65
N ALA A 66 -6.15 -21.94 -7.39
CA ALA A 66 -5.70 -22.68 -6.22
C ALA A 66 -6.30 -24.08 -6.11
N SER A 67 -7.56 -24.26 -6.52
CA SER A 67 -8.22 -25.56 -6.44
C SER A 67 -7.61 -26.64 -7.35
N ALA A 68 -6.79 -26.24 -8.32
CA ALA A 68 -6.09 -27.14 -9.23
C ALA A 68 -4.63 -27.43 -8.81
N LEU A 69 -4.13 -26.83 -7.73
CA LEU A 69 -2.77 -27.08 -7.26
C LEU A 69 -2.63 -28.47 -6.61
N PRO A 70 -1.47 -29.13 -6.73
CA PRO A 70 -1.17 -30.35 -5.99
C PRO A 70 -1.29 -30.13 -4.47
N ARG A 71 -1.77 -31.14 -3.76
CA ARG A 71 -1.75 -31.17 -2.28
C ARG A 71 -0.44 -31.70 -1.76
#